data_AF-A0A842ME45-F1
#
_entry.id   AF-A0A842ME45-F1
#
_cell.length_a   1.000
_cell.length_b   1.000
_cell.length_c   1.000
_cell.angle_alpha   90.00
_cell.angle_beta   90.00
_cell.angle_gamma   90.00
#
_symmetry.space_group_name_H-M   'P 1'
#
loop_
_entity.id
_entity.type
_entity.pdbx_description
1 polymer ?
#
loop_
_entity_poly.entity_id
_entity_poly.type
_entity_poly.pdbx_seq_one_letter_code
_entity_poly.pdbx_strand_id
1 'polypeptide(L)' 'MKMLNEHDLRKKVKVLIGGAAANAAFTEEIGSDGWGADTSEAITMVGEWMKQKKEVR' A
#
# COMPACT_ATOMS: atom_id res chain seq x y z
N MET A 1 -3.10 -1.85 -10.68
CA MET A 1 -4.40 -2.11 -10.01
C MET A 1 -5.37 -2.99 -10.77
N LYS A 2 -5.39 -2.96 -12.12
CA LYS A 2 -6.31 -3.71 -12.98
C LYS A 2 -6.60 -5.15 -12.51
N MET A 3 -5.59 -6.01 -12.37
CA MET A 3 -5.80 -7.43 -12.00
C MET A 3 -6.42 -7.61 -10.61
N LEU A 4 -6.03 -6.78 -9.63
CA LEU A 4 -6.65 -6.83 -8.30
C LEU A 4 -8.12 -6.39 -8.33
N ASN A 5 -8.48 -5.45 -9.21
CA ASN A 5 -9.87 -5.03 -9.41
C ASN A 5 -10.68 -6.10 -10.13
N GLU A 6 -10.14 -6.70 -11.20
CA GLU A 6 -10.80 -7.75 -11.98
C GLU A 6 -11.12 -9.01 -11.17
N HIS A 7 -10.37 -9.25 -10.09
CA HIS A 7 -10.60 -10.38 -9.18
C HIS A 7 -11.25 -9.99 -7.84
N ASP A 8 -11.77 -8.76 -7.70
CA ASP A 8 -12.38 -8.25 -6.46
C ASP A 8 -11.48 -8.36 -5.21
N LEU A 9 -10.17 -8.34 -5.42
CA LEU A 9 -9.15 -8.42 -4.37
C LEU A 9 -8.70 -7.05 -3.89
N ARG A 10 -8.80 -6.00 -4.73
CA ARG A 10 -8.26 -4.67 -4.40
C ARG A 10 -8.80 -4.10 -3.08
N LYS A 11 -10.07 -4.39 -2.77
CA LYS A 11 -10.74 -3.93 -1.53
C LYS A 11 -10.34 -4.75 -0.28
N LYS A 12 -9.68 -5.90 -0.47
CA LYS A 12 -9.34 -6.85 0.60
C LYS A 12 -7.87 -6.76 1.03
N VAL A 13 -7.04 -6.07 0.25
CA VAL A 13 -5.61 -5.96 0.50
C VAL A 13 -5.17 -4.49 0.48
N LYS A 14 -4.11 -4.20 1.24
CA LYS A 14 -3.35 -2.96 1.11
C LYS A 14 -2.21 -3.17 0.12
N VAL A 15 -1.97 -2.20 -0.74
CA VAL A 15 -0.88 -2.22 -1.73
C VAL A 15 0.12 -1.12 -1.40
N LEU A 16 1.34 -1.53 -1.07
CA LEU A 16 2.50 -0.64 -0.92
C LEU A 16 3.38 -0.77 -2.16
N ILE A 17 3.90 0.33 -2.67
CA ILE A 17 4.88 0.35 -3.77
C ILE A 17 6.23 0.90 -3.31
N GLY A 18 7.30 0.53 -4.02
CA GLY A 18 8.65 1.00 -3.73
C GLY A 18 9.54 0.94 -4.97
N GLY A 19 10.81 1.31 -4.78
CA GLY A 19 11.81 1.45 -5.84
C GLY A 19 12.16 2.90 -6.12
N ALA A 20 13.32 3.16 -6.76
CA ALA A 20 13.87 4.51 -6.92
C ALA A 20 12.94 5.50 -7.67
N ALA A 21 12.04 4.98 -8.50
CA ALA A 21 11.06 5.79 -9.23
C ALA A 21 9.74 6.00 -8.46
N ALA A 22 9.52 5.30 -7.35
CA ALA A 22 8.31 5.43 -6.56
C ALA A 22 8.35 6.75 -5.76
N ASN A 23 7.20 7.43 -5.74
CA ASN A 23 7.00 8.66 -4.98
C ASN A 23 5.50 8.85 -4.71
N ALA A 24 5.16 9.91 -3.98
CA ALA A 24 3.78 10.20 -3.60
C ALA A 24 2.86 10.40 -4.83
N ALA A 25 3.31 11.18 -5.84
CA ALA A 25 2.52 11.44 -7.03
C ALA A 25 2.22 10.15 -7.81
N PHE A 26 3.23 9.28 -7.97
CA PHE A 26 3.04 8.00 -8.64
C PHE A 26 2.11 7.06 -7.86
N THR A 27 2.15 7.10 -6.52
CA THR A 27 1.26 6.32 -5.65
C THR A 27 -0.21 6.69 -5.90
N GLU A 28 -0.49 8.00 -5.97
CA GLU A 28 -1.83 8.52 -6.27
C GLU A 28 -2.26 8.16 -7.70
N GLU A 29 -1.37 8.36 -8.68
CA GLU A 29 -1.63 8.08 -10.09
C GLU A 29 -2.08 6.62 -10.31
N ILE A 30 -1.40 5.65 -9.67
CA ILE A 30 -1.72 4.24 -9.87
C ILE A 30 -2.78 3.69 -8.89
N GLY A 31 -3.15 4.45 -7.85
CA GLY A 31 -4.12 4.07 -6.85
C GLY A 31 -3.65 3.00 -5.84
N SER A 32 -2.37 3.02 -5.46
CA SER A 32 -1.87 2.23 -4.32
C SER A 32 -2.20 2.89 -2.97
N ASP A 33 -2.09 2.15 -1.87
CA ASP A 33 -2.40 2.66 -0.53
C ASP A 33 -1.23 3.40 0.11
N GLY A 34 -0.02 3.24 -0.41
CA GLY A 34 1.15 3.97 0.06
C GLY A 34 2.42 3.63 -0.70
N TRP A 35 3.48 4.34 -0.35
CA TRP A 35 4.85 4.09 -0.76
C TRP A 35 5.79 4.40 0.41
N GLY A 36 7.02 3.91 0.36
CA GLY A 36 8.08 4.32 1.28
C GLY A 36 9.30 4.80 0.50
N ALA A 37 9.91 5.90 0.94
CA ALA A 37 11.16 6.41 0.38
C ALA A 37 12.32 5.43 0.64
N ASP A 38 12.23 4.69 1.74
CA ASP A 38 13.15 3.62 2.09
C ASP A 38 12.42 2.44 2.78
N THR A 39 13.21 1.41 3.11
CA THR A 39 12.73 0.20 3.76
C THR A 39 12.15 0.46 5.15
N SER A 40 12.71 1.39 5.92
CA SER A 40 12.27 1.67 7.29
C SER A 40 10.89 2.34 7.30
N GLU A 41 10.67 3.29 6.40
CA GLU A 41 9.38 3.94 6.22
C GLU A 41 8.31 2.92 5.76
N ALA A 42 8.67 2.09 4.79
CA ALA A 42 7.79 1.01 4.29
C ALA A 42 7.35 0.04 5.42
N ILE A 43 8.30 -0.42 6.24
CA ILE A 43 8.01 -1.32 7.37
C ILE A 43 7.11 -0.63 8.39
N THR A 44 7.38 0.64 8.70
CA THR A 44 6.57 1.42 9.66
C THR A 44 5.11 1.51 9.20
N MET A 45 4.89 1.83 7.92
CA MET A 45 3.56 1.94 7.34
C MET A 45 2.79 0.62 7.38
N VAL A 46 3.44 -0.49 7.01
CA VAL A 46 2.83 -1.82 7.09
C VAL A 46 2.51 -2.18 8.54
N GLY A 47 3.39 -1.82 9.48
CA GLY A 47 3.16 -1.98 10.91
C GLY A 47 1.85 -1.31 11.38
N GLU A 48 1.62 -0.07 10.95
CA GLU A 48 0.38 0.66 11.28
C GLU A 48 -0.87 0.02 10.65
N TRP A 49 -0.80 -0.43 9.39
CA TRP A 49 -1.93 -1.14 8.77
C TRP A 49 -2.28 -2.44 9.51
N MET A 50 -1.27 -3.14 10.04
CA MET A 50 -1.49 -4.36 10.80
C MET A 50 -2.10 -4.10 12.18
N LYS A 51 -1.80 -2.96 12.82
CA LYS A 51 -2.47 -2.55 14.07
C LYS A 51 -3.94 -2.23 13.82
N GLN A 52 -4.24 -1.41 12.81
CA GLN A 52 -5.62 -1.07 12.42
C GLN A 52 -6.47 -2.32 12.14
N LYS A 53 -5.90 -3.33 11.47
CA LYS A 53 -6.59 -4.61 11.23
C LYS A 53 -6.94 -5.37 12.51
N LYS A 54 -6.16 -5.23 13.59
CA LYS A 54 -6.44 -5.88 14.88
C LYS A 54 -7.54 -5.16 15.65
N GLU A 55 -7.62 -3.84 15.55
CA GLU A 55 -8.63 -3.03 16.25
C GLU A 55 -10.04 -3.17 15.64
N VAL A 56 -10.12 -3.53 14.36
CA VAL A 56 -11.38 -3.74 13.63
C VAL A 56 -11.89 -5.20 13.73
N ARG A 57 -11.14 -6.10 14.38
CA ARG A 57 -11.51 -7.51 14.62
C ARG A 57 -12.06 -7.71 16.02
#